data_AF-A0A133V3C5-F1
#
_entry.id   AF-A0A133V3C5-F1
#
_cell.length_a   1.000
_cell.length_b   1.000
_cell.length_c   1.000
_cell.angle_alpha   90.00
_cell.angle_beta   90.00
_cell.angle_gamma   90.00
#
_symmetry.space_group_name_H-M   'P 1'
#
loop_
_entity.id
_entity.type
_entity.pdbx_description
1 polymer ?
#
loop_
_entity_poly.entity_id
_entity_poly.type
_entity_poly.pdbx_seq_one_letter_code
_entity_poly.pdbx_strand_id
1 'polypeptide(L)'
;MPEKVKQGLDKLEEGYVPYNGSAAEHKIPHVTVVPPQEDFSMKDWKKEIEKIEDIPTKFEVTGFGSFWNSSKLGFWGELNANIGVDSPHLTLFDCCNSGEVEEARKTYNFLFGKYVGLELDVISLAVIKRNEGPVHEVKSSA
;
A
#
# COMPACT_ATOMS: atom_id res chain seq x y z
N MET A 1 -7.14 2.74 6.84
CA MET A 1 -6.26 3.93 6.82
C MET A 1 -6.80 5.02 7.75
N PRO A 2 -6.02 5.50 8.73
CA PRO A 2 -6.41 6.58 9.63
C PRO A 2 -6.72 7.88 8.90
N GLU A 3 -7.71 8.62 9.41
CA GLU A 3 -8.21 9.84 8.78
C GLU A 3 -7.13 10.91 8.62
N LYS A 4 -6.22 11.03 9.59
CA LYS A 4 -5.10 11.98 9.53
C LYS A 4 -4.11 11.70 8.39
N VAL A 5 -3.98 10.44 7.96
CA VAL A 5 -3.15 10.08 6.80
C VAL A 5 -3.88 10.47 5.51
N LYS A 6 -5.19 10.21 5.43
CA LYS A 6 -6.02 10.62 4.28
C LYS A 6 -6.01 12.14 4.08
N GLN A 7 -6.19 12.90 5.15
CA GLN A 7 -6.06 14.37 5.13
C GLN A 7 -4.66 14.85 4.69
N GLY A 8 -3.63 14.01 4.86
CA GLY A 8 -2.31 14.27 4.30
C GLY A 8 -2.28 14.09 2.77
N LEU A 9 -2.96 13.07 2.26
CA LEU A 9 -3.12 12.82 0.82
C LEU A 9 -3.90 13.95 0.13
N ASP A 10 -4.89 14.54 0.81
CA ASP A 10 -5.68 15.66 0.27
C ASP A 10 -4.87 16.97 0.13
N LYS A 11 -3.67 17.02 0.72
CA LYS A 11 -2.74 18.17 0.62
C LYS A 11 -1.70 18.00 -0.48
N LEU A 12 -1.74 16.91 -1.23
CA LEU A 12 -0.86 16.73 -2.37
C LEU A 12 -1.23 17.75 -3.45
N GLU A 13 -0.21 18.39 -4.01
CA GLU A 13 -0.35 19.32 -5.13
C GLU A 13 -0.75 18.59 -6.43
N GLU A 14 -1.09 19.35 -7.48
CA GLU A 14 -1.26 18.78 -8.81
C GLU A 14 0.01 18.04 -9.27
N GLY A 15 -0.16 16.94 -9.99
CA GLY A 15 0.94 16.11 -10.48
C GLY A 15 1.27 14.89 -9.60
N TYR A 16 0.62 14.74 -8.45
CA TYR A 16 0.69 13.53 -7.63
C TYR A 16 -0.61 12.72 -7.72
N VAL A 17 -0.49 11.39 -7.72
CA VAL A 17 -1.66 10.50 -7.76
C VAL A 17 -1.84 9.81 -6.41
N PRO A 18 -2.82 10.23 -5.58
CA PRO A 18 -3.04 9.63 -4.26
C PRO A 18 -3.60 8.20 -4.37
N TYR A 19 -3.19 7.35 -3.44
CA TYR A 19 -3.72 6.00 -3.28
C TYR A 19 -4.93 6.03 -2.34
N ASN A 20 -6.00 6.69 -2.76
CA ASN A 20 -7.28 6.77 -2.03
C ASN A 20 -8.48 6.31 -2.88
N GLY A 21 -8.24 5.70 -4.04
CA GLY A 21 -9.24 5.22 -4.99
C GLY A 21 -9.77 6.28 -5.96
N SER A 22 -9.47 7.56 -5.76
CA SER A 22 -10.04 8.65 -6.57
C SER A 22 -9.54 8.68 -8.01
N ALA A 23 -8.27 8.33 -8.24
CA ALA A 23 -7.67 8.32 -9.57
C ALA A 23 -7.92 7.02 -10.35
N ALA A 24 -8.06 5.90 -9.64
CA ALA A 24 -8.47 4.61 -10.20
C ALA A 24 -8.83 3.64 -9.06
N GLU A 25 -9.77 2.73 -9.29
CA GLU A 25 -10.31 1.84 -8.25
C GLU A 25 -9.26 0.92 -7.59
N HIS A 26 -8.17 0.63 -8.30
CA HIS A 26 -7.06 -0.20 -7.80
C HIS A 26 -6.01 0.60 -7.02
N LYS A 27 -6.01 1.94 -7.11
CA LYS A 27 -5.08 2.81 -6.38
C LYS A 27 -5.62 3.09 -4.98
N ILE A 28 -5.76 2.04 -4.20
CA ILE A 28 -6.18 2.08 -2.79
C ILE A 28 -4.98 1.77 -1.89
N PRO A 29 -4.99 2.14 -0.60
CA PRO A 29 -3.91 1.77 0.31
C PRO A 29 -3.86 0.25 0.52
N HIS A 30 -2.76 -0.40 0.16
CA HIS A 30 -2.53 -1.82 0.35
C HIS A 30 -1.04 -2.12 0.50
N VAL A 31 -0.74 -3.30 1.06
CA VAL A 31 0.58 -3.92 1.03
C VAL A 31 0.52 -5.08 0.04
N THR A 32 1.42 -5.10 -0.93
CA THR A 32 1.49 -6.19 -1.91
C THR A 32 2.11 -7.43 -1.27
N VAL A 33 1.33 -8.51 -1.20
CA VAL A 33 1.81 -9.81 -0.71
C VAL A 33 2.35 -10.67 -1.85
N VAL A 34 1.56 -10.77 -2.93
CA VAL A 34 1.94 -11.47 -4.16
C VAL A 34 1.92 -10.45 -5.30
N PRO A 35 3.02 -10.27 -6.05
CA PRO A 35 3.07 -9.35 -7.17
C PRO A 35 2.04 -9.69 -8.26
N PRO A 36 1.52 -8.70 -9.01
CA PRO A 36 0.57 -8.94 -10.09
C PRO A 36 1.06 -9.99 -11.10
N GLN A 37 0.17 -10.91 -11.49
CA GLN A 37 0.40 -11.94 -12.49
C GLN A 37 -0.67 -11.81 -13.58
N GLU A 38 -0.27 -11.54 -14.83
CA GLU A 38 -1.22 -11.33 -15.94
C GLU A 38 -1.96 -12.61 -16.33
N ASP A 39 -1.31 -13.77 -16.19
CA ASP A 39 -1.86 -15.08 -16.60
C ASP A 39 -2.67 -15.77 -15.49
N PHE A 40 -2.73 -15.21 -14.28
CA PHE A 40 -3.44 -15.86 -13.17
C PHE A 40 -4.95 -15.76 -13.33
N SER A 41 -5.61 -16.91 -13.30
CA SER A 41 -7.07 -16.95 -13.16
C SER A 41 -7.48 -16.66 -11.71
N MET A 42 -8.77 -16.35 -11.50
CA MET A 42 -9.30 -16.22 -10.12
C MET A 42 -9.14 -17.50 -9.29
N LYS A 43 -9.06 -18.69 -9.92
CA LYS A 43 -8.79 -19.94 -9.21
C LYS A 43 -7.35 -19.97 -8.69
N ASP A 44 -6.41 -19.44 -9.44
CA ASP A 44 -5.00 -19.41 -9.05
C ASP A 44 -4.78 -18.39 -7.94
N TRP A 45 -5.40 -17.21 -8.02
CA TRP A 45 -5.39 -16.22 -6.95
C TRP A 45 -5.97 -16.76 -5.63
N LYS A 46 -7.09 -17.49 -5.68
CA LYS A 46 -7.66 -18.12 -4.48
C LYS A 46 -6.69 -19.11 -3.84
N LYS A 47 -5.96 -19.90 -4.64
CA LYS A 47 -4.93 -20.81 -4.10
C LYS A 47 -3.78 -20.05 -3.43
N GLU A 48 -3.34 -18.91 -3.97
CA GLU A 48 -2.30 -18.12 -3.32
C GLU A 48 -2.78 -17.57 -1.98
N ILE A 49 -4.03 -17.11 -1.91
CA ILE A 49 -4.66 -16.67 -0.65
C ILE A 49 -4.74 -17.83 0.36
N GLU A 50 -5.13 -19.02 -0.08
CA GLU A 50 -5.23 -20.21 0.78
C GLU A 50 -3.88 -20.67 1.35
N LYS A 51 -2.74 -20.28 0.77
CA LYS A 51 -1.40 -20.57 1.33
C LYS A 51 -1.05 -19.67 2.52
N ILE A 52 -1.77 -18.57 2.72
CA ILE A 52 -1.52 -17.63 3.81
C ILE A 52 -2.33 -18.10 5.01
N GLU A 53 -1.69 -18.86 5.89
CA GLU A 53 -2.32 -19.43 7.08
C GLU A 53 -2.64 -18.37 8.14
N ASP A 54 -1.78 -17.35 8.27
CA ASP A 54 -1.91 -16.27 9.25
C ASP A 54 -1.96 -14.91 8.53
N ILE A 55 -3.17 -14.39 8.32
CA ILE A 55 -3.36 -13.08 7.70
C ILE A 55 -2.91 -12.03 8.73
N PRO A 56 -1.92 -11.18 8.42
CA PRO A 56 -1.49 -10.14 9.36
C PRO A 56 -2.67 -9.27 9.76
N THR A 57 -2.69 -8.87 11.03
CA THR A 57 -3.70 -7.97 11.59
C THR A 57 -3.17 -6.55 11.73
N LYS A 58 -1.85 -6.36 11.67
CA LYS A 58 -1.18 -5.06 11.82
C LYS A 58 -0.05 -4.86 10.83
N PHE A 59 0.09 -3.62 10.41
CA PHE A 59 1.26 -3.08 9.73
C PHE A 59 1.82 -1.92 10.56
N GLU A 60 3.03 -2.06 11.08
CA GLU A 60 3.73 -0.99 11.80
C GLU A 60 4.55 -0.16 10.82
N VAL A 61 4.34 1.16 10.80
CA VAL A 61 5.13 2.08 9.97
C VAL A 61 6.52 2.26 10.57
N THR A 62 7.56 1.84 9.85
CA THR A 62 8.96 2.01 10.27
C THR A 62 9.65 3.18 9.55
N GLY A 63 9.09 3.66 8.44
CA GLY A 63 9.66 4.77 7.69
C GLY A 63 8.72 5.35 6.64
N PHE A 64 9.07 6.54 6.15
CA PHE A 64 8.46 7.15 4.97
C PHE A 64 9.54 7.38 3.91
N GLY A 65 9.26 7.02 2.67
CA GLY A 65 10.21 7.20 1.58
C GLY A 65 9.75 6.62 0.26
N SER A 66 10.68 6.58 -0.69
CA SER A 66 10.47 5.94 -1.98
C SER A 66 10.80 4.45 -1.94
N PHE A 67 10.17 3.68 -2.83
CA PHE A 67 10.40 2.24 -2.96
C PHE A 67 11.30 1.95 -4.17
N TRP A 68 12.46 1.32 -3.96
CA TRP A 68 13.37 0.79 -5.00
C TRP A 68 13.47 1.61 -6.30
N ASN A 69 13.87 2.89 -6.21
CA ASN A 69 13.99 3.80 -7.37
C ASN A 69 12.72 3.91 -8.24
N SER A 70 11.55 3.65 -7.67
CA SER A 70 10.27 3.85 -8.34
C SER A 70 9.77 5.28 -8.17
N SER A 71 8.74 5.64 -8.94
CA SER A 71 8.00 6.89 -8.79
C SER A 71 7.06 6.92 -7.58
N LYS A 72 7.08 5.89 -6.72
CA LYS A 72 6.11 5.73 -5.64
C LYS A 72 6.72 6.15 -4.30
N LEU A 73 5.92 6.86 -3.51
CA LEU A 73 6.23 7.15 -2.12
C LEU A 73 5.16 6.60 -1.19
N GLY A 74 5.59 6.21 -0.01
CA GLY A 74 4.69 5.77 1.03
C GLY A 74 5.42 5.29 2.28
N PHE A 75 4.77 4.39 3.00
CA PHE A 75 5.30 3.85 4.24
C PHE A 75 6.07 2.57 4.00
N TRP A 76 7.27 2.49 4.56
CA TRP A 76 7.93 1.23 4.89
C TRP A 76 7.38 0.73 6.22
N GLY A 77 7.35 -0.59 6.40
CA GLY A 77 6.87 -1.14 7.64
C GLY A 77 7.13 -2.62 7.83
N GLU A 78 6.58 -3.13 8.92
CA GLU A 78 6.64 -4.53 9.31
C GLU A 78 5.22 -5.06 9.48
N LEU A 79 5.01 -6.33 9.14
CA LEU A 79 3.77 -7.04 9.38
C LEU A 79 3.93 -7.90 10.63
N ASN A 80 2.87 -8.04 11.41
CA ASN A 80 2.89 -8.89 12.61
C ASN A 80 2.75 -10.40 12.32
N ALA A 81 2.82 -10.80 11.05
CA ALA A 81 2.82 -12.19 10.60
C ALA A 81 3.82 -12.36 9.45
N ASN A 82 4.49 -13.52 9.39
CA ASN A 82 5.39 -13.85 8.29
C ASN A 82 4.62 -14.48 7.13
N ILE A 83 4.34 -13.66 6.12
CA ILE A 83 3.64 -14.06 4.90
C ILE A 83 4.55 -14.08 3.66
N GLY A 84 5.87 -14.16 3.85
CA GLY A 84 6.84 -14.21 2.75
C GLY A 84 7.06 -12.87 2.03
N VAL A 85 6.82 -11.75 2.71
CA VAL A 85 7.08 -10.40 2.19
C VAL A 85 8.33 -9.85 2.87
N ASP A 86 9.44 -9.79 2.13
CA ASP A 86 10.74 -9.36 2.65
C ASP A 86 10.79 -7.88 3.06
N SER A 87 9.98 -7.04 2.42
CA SER A 87 9.98 -5.59 2.67
C SER A 87 8.57 -5.03 2.50
N PRO A 88 7.71 -5.21 3.53
CA PRO A 88 6.36 -4.69 3.51
C PRO A 88 6.35 -3.18 3.33
N HIS A 89 5.51 -2.71 2.41
CA HIS A 89 5.38 -1.29 2.14
C HIS A 89 3.96 -0.98 1.67
N LEU A 90 3.49 0.21 2.03
CA LEU A 90 2.20 0.74 1.66
C LEU A 90 2.39 2.01 0.84
N THR A 91 1.93 2.00 -0.40
CA THR A 91 2.01 3.19 -1.25
C THR A 91 0.97 4.23 -0.84
N LEU A 92 1.41 5.48 -0.73
CA LEU A 92 0.55 6.63 -0.44
C LEU A 92 0.25 7.43 -1.71
N PHE A 93 1.23 7.63 -2.58
CA PHE A 93 1.07 8.34 -3.83
C PHE A 93 2.14 8.01 -4.87
N ASP A 94 1.81 8.23 -6.15
CA ASP A 94 2.77 8.21 -7.25
C ASP A 94 3.15 9.65 -7.66
N CYS A 95 4.43 9.87 -7.95
CA CYS A 95 4.90 10.99 -8.75
C CYS A 95 4.62 10.71 -10.24
N CYS A 96 4.05 11.66 -10.97
CA CYS A 96 3.89 11.51 -12.43
C CYS A 96 5.24 11.52 -13.16
N ASN A 97 6.26 12.18 -12.60
CA ASN A 97 7.63 12.22 -13.12
C ASN A 97 8.60 11.56 -12.13
N SER A 98 9.36 10.54 -12.56
CA SER A 98 10.30 9.82 -11.69
C SER A 98 11.50 10.68 -11.23
N GLY A 99 11.82 11.76 -11.94
CA GLY A 99 12.88 12.71 -11.55
C GLY A 99 12.56 13.53 -10.29
N GLU A 100 11.30 13.56 -9.85
CA GLU A 100 10.83 14.40 -8.75
C GLU A 100 10.73 13.65 -7.40
N VAL A 101 11.05 12.35 -7.36
CA VAL A 101 10.83 11.50 -6.19
C VAL A 101 11.57 12.00 -4.95
N GLU A 102 12.81 12.46 -5.09
CA GLU A 102 13.60 12.98 -3.96
C GLU A 102 13.09 14.33 -3.48
N GLU A 103 12.61 15.17 -4.38
CA GLU A 103 11.99 16.46 -4.03
C GLU A 103 10.65 16.21 -3.32
N ALA A 104 9.79 15.37 -3.88
CA ALA A 104 8.53 14.96 -3.27
C ALA A 104 8.75 14.35 -1.87
N ARG A 105 9.80 13.54 -1.70
CA ARG A 105 10.18 12.98 -0.39
C ARG A 105 10.45 14.09 0.62
N LYS A 106 11.27 15.08 0.26
CA LYS A 106 11.60 16.22 1.14
C LYS A 106 10.38 17.06 1.44
N THR A 107 9.61 17.41 0.40
CA THR A 107 8.41 18.23 0.51
C THR A 107 7.37 17.60 1.41
N TYR A 108 7.09 16.30 1.29
CA TYR A 108 6.01 15.65 2.05
C TYR A 108 6.46 14.94 3.33
N ASN A 109 7.76 14.93 3.65
CA ASN A 109 8.25 14.32 4.89
C ASN A 109 7.59 14.90 6.14
N PHE A 110 7.29 16.21 6.18
CA PHE A 110 6.62 16.82 7.33
C PHE A 110 5.17 16.33 7.51
N LEU A 111 4.51 15.88 6.43
CA LEU A 111 3.17 15.32 6.50
C LEU A 111 3.18 13.88 6.96
N PHE A 112 4.09 13.07 6.42
CA PHE A 112 4.02 11.61 6.54
C PHE A 112 5.11 11.00 7.44
N GLY A 113 6.30 11.58 7.49
CA GLY A 113 7.43 11.06 8.28
C GLY A 113 7.16 11.00 9.79
N LYS A 114 6.23 11.81 10.29
CA LYS A 114 5.79 11.79 11.70
C LYS A 114 5.00 10.54 12.11
N TYR A 115 4.62 9.68 11.16
CA TYR A 115 3.85 8.47 11.41
C TYR A 115 4.72 7.23 11.65
N VAL A 116 6.05 7.36 11.77
CA VAL A 116 6.88 6.24 12.25
C VAL A 116 6.40 5.81 13.65
N GLY A 117 6.21 4.50 13.84
CA GLY A 117 5.60 3.88 15.01
C GLY A 117 4.07 3.85 14.99
N LEU A 118 3.42 4.33 13.91
CA LEU A 118 1.98 4.17 13.73
C LEU A 118 1.65 2.72 13.37
N GLU A 119 0.79 2.10 14.15
CA GLU A 119 0.17 0.81 13.79
C GLU A 119 -1.07 1.04 12.91
N LEU A 120 -1.14 0.33 11.79
CA LEU A 120 -2.28 0.31 10.88
C LEU A 120 -2.96 -1.06 10.95
N ASP A 121 -4.27 -1.07 11.18
CA ASP A 121 -5.06 -2.30 11.13
C ASP A 121 -5.13 -2.86 9.70
N VAL A 122 -4.83 -4.14 9.56
CA VAL A 122 -5.01 -4.92 8.33
C VAL A 122 -6.34 -5.68 8.44
N ILE A 123 -7.30 -5.28 7.61
CA ILE A 123 -8.69 -5.75 7.73
C ILE A 123 -9.00 -6.97 6.87
N SER A 124 -8.28 -7.15 5.77
CA SER A 124 -8.51 -8.23 4.81
C SER A 124 -7.27 -8.48 3.95
N LEU A 125 -7.23 -9.68 3.40
CA LEU A 125 -6.41 -10.04 2.25
C LEU A 125 -7.30 -10.00 1.01
N ALA A 126 -6.83 -9.34 -0.05
CA ALA A 126 -7.65 -9.06 -1.23
C ALA A 126 -6.91 -9.32 -2.54
N VAL A 127 -7.65 -9.78 -3.54
CA VAL A 127 -7.23 -9.72 -4.95
C VAL A 127 -7.70 -8.39 -5.50
N ILE A 128 -6.75 -7.53 -5.87
CA ILE A 128 -7.02 -6.20 -6.44
C ILE A 128 -6.73 -6.24 -7.94
N LYS A 129 -7.74 -5.99 -8.76
CA LYS A 129 -7.61 -5.97 -10.22
C LYS A 129 -7.51 -4.53 -10.71
N ARG A 130 -6.62 -4.31 -11.69
CA ARG A 130 -6.43 -3.00 -12.30
C ARG A 130 -7.76 -2.46 -12.84
N ASN A 131 -8.09 -1.24 -12.43
CA ASN A 131 -9.33 -0.50 -12.78
C ASN A 131 -10.65 -1.10 -12.25
N GLU A 132 -10.63 -2.22 -11.53
CA GLU A 132 -11.82 -2.85 -10.93
C GLU A 132 -11.75 -2.90 -9.38
N GLY A 133 -10.60 -2.52 -8.80
CA GLY A 133 -10.41 -2.54 -7.36
C GLY A 133 -10.43 -3.96 -6.78
N PRO A 134 -10.87 -4.14 -5.52
CA PRO A 134 -11.00 -5.46 -4.88
C PRO A 134 -12.07 -6.33 -5.57
N VAL A 135 -11.67 -7.49 -6.09
CA VAL A 135 -12.60 -8.45 -6.74
C VAL A 135 -12.82 -9.72 -5.92
N HIS A 136 -12.00 -9.94 -4.89
CA HIS A 136 -12.15 -11.01 -3.91
C HIS A 136 -11.46 -10.61 -2.62
N GLU A 137 -12.08 -10.89 -1.47
CA GLU A 137 -11.56 -10.54 -0.16
C GLU A 137 -11.80 -11.66 0.86
N VAL A 138 -10.81 -11.87 1.73
CA VAL A 138 -10.89 -12.72 2.92
C VAL A 138 -10.55 -11.83 4.12
N LYS A 139 -11.49 -11.71 5.07
CA LYS A 139 -11.30 -10.85 6.24
C LYS A 139 -10.25 -11.43 7.17
N SER A 140 -9.43 -10.56 7.74
CA SER A 140 -8.56 -10.95 8.86
C SER A 140 -9.44 -11.31 10.05
N SER A 141 -9.16 -12.45 10.67
CA SER A 141 -9.76 -12.86 11.94
C SER A 141 -9.09 -12.06 13.05
N ALA A 142 -9.63 -10.86 13.32
CA ALA A 142 -9.25 -10.03 14.46
C ALA A 142 -9.50 -10.74 15.80
#